data_AF-A0A0P6VWI4-F1
#
_entry.id   AF-A0A0P6VWI4-F1
#
_cell.length_a   1.000
_cell.length_b   1.000
_cell.length_c   1.000
_cell.angle_alpha   90.00
_cell.angle_beta   90.00
_cell.angle_gamma   90.00
#
_symmetry.space_group_name_H-M   'P 1'
#
loop_
_entity.id
_entity.type
_entity.pdbx_description
1 polymer ?
#
loop_
_entity_poly.entity_id
_entity_poly.type
_entity_poly.pdbx_seq_one_letter_code
_entity_poly.pdbx_strand_id
1 'polypeptide(L)'
;MDPTKLLPIGTVVKLSKVDKLVMIYGYNQIQISTNKQYDYIGVPYPEGNISPDYNVLFNRNLIEEVLHNGYVTGEDKKIREEADREEHTY
;
A
#
# COMPACT_ATOMS: atom_id res chain seq x y z
N MET A 1 -4.70 15.57 0.11
CA MET A 1 -3.73 14.51 -0.25
C MET A 1 -3.33 14.73 -1.69
N ASP A 2 -2.07 14.45 -2.03
CA ASP A 2 -1.66 14.34 -3.43
C ASP A 2 -1.89 12.89 -3.87
N PRO A 3 -2.94 12.58 -4.65
CA PRO A 3 -3.27 11.21 -5.03
C PRO A 3 -2.22 10.60 -5.99
N THR A 4 -1.26 11.41 -6.46
CA THR A 4 -0.19 10.96 -7.34
C THR A 4 0.99 10.38 -6.59
N LYS A 5 1.06 10.51 -5.26
CA LYS A 5 2.22 10.07 -4.47
C LYS A 5 1.96 8.84 -3.62
N LEU A 6 2.98 8.00 -3.47
CA LEU A 6 2.91 6.89 -2.53
C LEU A 6 2.79 7.38 -1.08
N LEU A 7 2.05 6.64 -0.26
CA LEU A 7 1.87 6.84 1.18
C LEU A 7 2.93 6.06 1.99
N PRO A 8 3.32 6.53 3.18
CA PRO A 8 4.30 5.84 4.02
C PRO A 8 3.83 4.43 4.45
N ILE A 9 4.78 3.51 4.67
CA ILE A 9 4.52 2.23 5.34
C ILE A 9 3.98 2.47 6.76
N GLY A 10 3.05 1.62 7.19
CA GLY A 10 2.30 1.77 8.44
C GLY A 10 1.08 2.68 8.31
N THR A 11 0.82 3.25 7.14
CA THR A 11 -0.42 3.99 6.88
C THR A 11 -1.61 3.02 6.92
N VAL A 12 -2.65 3.39 7.66
CA VAL A 12 -3.91 2.64 7.74
C VAL A 12 -4.96 3.34 6.88
N VAL A 13 -5.56 2.60 5.96
CA VAL A 13 -6.47 3.11 4.93
C VAL A 13 -7.79 2.34 4.90
N LYS A 14 -8.85 3.03 4.43
CA LYS A 14 -10.10 2.44 3.99
C LYS A 14 -10.06 2.29 2.46
N LEU A 15 -10.41 1.10 1.97
CA LEU A 15 -10.49 0.82 0.53
C LEU A 15 -11.95 0.67 0.09
N SER A 16 -12.23 1.07 -1.15
CA SER A 16 -13.59 1.12 -1.71
C SER A 16 -14.35 -0.19 -1.84
N LYS A 17 -13.66 -1.31 -1.76
CA LYS A 17 -14.27 -2.65 -1.92
C LYS A 17 -13.87 -3.61 -0.80
N VAL A 18 -13.31 -3.08 0.29
CA VAL A 18 -12.83 -3.89 1.41
C VAL A 18 -13.43 -3.33 2.69
N ASP A 19 -14.21 -4.15 3.40
CA ASP A 19 -14.84 -3.74 4.65
C ASP A 19 -13.79 -3.48 5.74
N LYS A 20 -12.81 -4.37 5.81
CA LYS A 20 -11.70 -4.31 6.76
C LYS A 20 -10.73 -3.18 6.41
N LEU A 21 -10.21 -2.51 7.44
CA LEU A 21 -9.12 -1.57 7.28
C LEU A 21 -7.83 -2.29 6.89
N VAL A 22 -7.01 -1.63 6.09
CA VAL A 22 -5.75 -2.19 5.58
C VAL A 22 -4.59 -1.31 6.01
N MET A 23 -3.55 -1.91 6.56
CA MET A 23 -2.27 -1.25 6.83
C MET A 23 -1.26 -1.59 5.74
N ILE A 24 -0.69 -0.57 5.11
CA ILE A 24 0.34 -0.72 4.07
C ILE A 24 1.65 -1.17 4.71
N TYR A 25 2.31 -2.18 4.14
CA TYR A 25 3.64 -2.60 4.60
C TYR A 25 4.67 -2.82 3.49
N GLY A 26 4.31 -2.61 2.22
CA GLY A 26 5.26 -2.65 1.11
C GLY A 26 4.74 -1.93 -0.13
N TYR A 27 5.67 -1.60 -1.02
CA TYR A 27 5.43 -0.94 -2.30
C TYR A 27 5.68 -1.89 -3.47
N ASN A 28 5.16 -1.54 -4.65
CA ASN A 28 5.53 -2.13 -5.95
C ASN A 28 5.51 -3.66 -5.98
N GLN A 29 4.52 -4.27 -5.32
CA GLN A 29 4.47 -5.73 -5.21
C GLN A 29 4.03 -6.39 -6.50
N ILE A 30 4.78 -7.41 -6.91
CA ILE A 30 4.49 -8.22 -8.09
C ILE A 30 3.80 -9.50 -7.65
N GLN A 31 2.58 -9.71 -8.13
CA GLN A 31 1.87 -10.97 -7.94
C GLN A 31 2.41 -12.04 -8.90
N ILE A 32 3.09 -13.06 -8.37
CA ILE A 32 3.75 -14.10 -9.16
C ILE A 32 2.82 -14.77 -10.18
N SER A 33 1.58 -15.07 -9.79
CA SER A 33 0.63 -15.80 -10.64
C SER A 33 0.15 -15.01 -11.85
N THR A 34 0.12 -13.68 -11.77
CA THR A 34 -0.41 -12.80 -12.84
C THR A 34 0.67 -11.91 -13.46
N ASN A 35 1.87 -11.89 -12.86
CA ASN A 35 2.95 -10.95 -13.15
C ASN A 35 2.50 -9.47 -13.10
N LYS A 36 1.42 -9.18 -12.38
CA LYS A 36 0.88 -7.83 -12.23
C LYS A 36 1.52 -7.13 -11.05
N GLN A 37 1.93 -5.88 -11.26
CA GLN A 37 2.45 -5.00 -10.22
C GLN A 37 1.32 -4.17 -9.60
N TYR A 38 1.40 -3.96 -8.29
CA TYR A 38 0.49 -3.12 -7.53
C TYR A 38 1.27 -2.07 -6.75
N ASP A 39 0.67 -0.90 -6.54
CA ASP A 39 1.29 0.17 -5.73
C ASP A 39 1.63 -0.33 -4.32
N TYR A 40 0.72 -1.12 -3.72
CA TYR A 40 0.83 -1.55 -2.32
C TYR A 40 0.58 -3.04 -2.12
N ILE A 41 1.21 -3.53 -1.06
CA ILE A 41 0.73 -4.66 -0.28
C ILE A 41 0.40 -4.20 1.14
N GLY A 42 -0.68 -4.75 1.66
CA GLY A 42 -1.15 -4.47 3.01
C GLY A 42 -1.69 -5.70 3.73
N VAL A 43 -1.91 -5.52 5.02
CA VAL A 43 -2.51 -6.52 5.91
C VAL A 43 -3.79 -5.97 6.55
N PRO A 44 -4.72 -6.82 6.99
CA PRO A 44 -5.84 -6.42 7.83
C PRO A 44 -5.34 -5.70 9.09
N TYR A 45 -5.99 -4.59 9.43
CA TYR A 45 -5.73 -3.88 10.69
C TYR A 45 -6.90 -4.08 11.68
N PRO A 46 -6.65 -4.39 12.96
CA PRO A 46 -5.35 -4.42 13.66
C PRO A 46 -4.62 -5.78 13.68
N GLU A 47 -5.13 -6.80 13.00
CA GLU A 47 -4.62 -8.17 13.11
C GLU A 47 -3.18 -8.34 12.61
N GLY A 48 -2.79 -7.57 11.59
CA GLY A 48 -1.48 -7.67 10.97
C GLY A 48 -1.32 -8.90 10.07
N ASN A 49 -0.09 -9.41 9.98
CA ASN A 49 0.25 -10.53 9.09
C ASN A 49 -0.19 -11.87 9.70
N ILE A 50 -1.28 -12.44 9.16
CA ILE A 50 -1.85 -13.72 9.61
C ILE A 50 -1.31 -14.88 8.76
N SER A 51 -1.48 -14.78 7.45
CA SER A 51 -0.95 -15.70 6.45
C SER A 51 -0.92 -15.00 5.08
N PRO A 52 -0.19 -15.57 4.09
CA PRO A 52 -0.14 -15.00 2.75
C PRO A 52 -1.51 -14.79 2.08
N ASP A 53 -2.51 -15.60 2.45
CA ASP A 53 -3.87 -15.53 1.90
C ASP A 53 -4.64 -14.28 2.36
N TYR A 54 -4.21 -13.63 3.44
CA TYR A 54 -4.81 -12.41 3.96
C TYR A 54 -4.09 -11.14 3.47
N ASN A 55 -3.05 -11.27 2.65
CA ASN A 55 -2.39 -10.11 2.07
C ASN A 55 -3.31 -9.43 1.05
N VAL A 56 -3.36 -8.11 1.10
CA VAL A 56 -4.16 -7.28 0.20
C VAL A 56 -3.22 -6.59 -0.78
N LEU A 57 -3.32 -6.91 -2.06
CA LEU A 57 -2.63 -6.21 -3.16
C LEU A 57 -3.57 -5.17 -3.76
N PHE A 58 -3.15 -3.91 -3.82
CA PHE A 58 -4.03 -2.83 -4.29
C PHE A 58 -3.26 -1.62 -4.82
N ASN A 59 -3.96 -0.84 -5.63
CA ASN A 59 -3.46 0.42 -6.17
C ASN A 59 -4.01 1.62 -5.39
N ARG A 60 -3.27 2.73 -5.39
CA ARG A 60 -3.58 3.95 -4.63
C ARG A 60 -4.92 4.57 -5.00
N ASN A 61 -5.40 4.34 -6.23
CA ASN A 61 -6.72 4.78 -6.70
C ASN A 61 -7.90 4.07 -6.02
N LEU A 62 -7.66 2.97 -5.29
CA LEU A 62 -8.71 2.28 -4.52
C LEU A 62 -8.85 2.82 -3.09
N ILE A 63 -7.95 3.71 -2.65
CA ILE A 63 -7.98 4.34 -1.33
C ILE A 63 -9.10 5.38 -1.28
N GLU A 64 -10.06 5.16 -0.39
CA GLU A 64 -11.13 6.12 -0.13
C GLU A 64 -10.73 7.13 0.95
N GLU A 65 -10.10 6.63 2.02
CA GLU A 65 -9.78 7.43 3.18
C GLU A 65 -8.47 6.94 3.82
N VAL A 66 -7.70 7.88 4.34
CA VAL A 66 -6.52 7.62 5.17
C VAL A 66 -6.83 7.94 6.61
N LEU A 67 -6.87 6.90 7.44
CA LEU A 67 -7.28 6.97 8.84
C LEU A 67 -6.09 7.21 9.77
N HIS A 68 -4.91 6.74 9.37
CA HIS A 68 -3.66 7.00 10.07
C HIS A 68 -2.51 7.10 9.09
N ASN A 69 -1.69 8.15 9.21
CA ASN A 69 -0.48 8.27 8.42
C ASN A 69 0.64 7.45 9.04
N GLY A 70 1.34 6.66 8.22
CA GLY A 70 2.48 5.86 8.66
C GLY A 70 3.64 6.70 9.20
N TYR A 71 4.66 6.01 9.72
CA TYR A 71 5.82 6.66 10.31
C TYR A 71 6.73 7.25 9.23
N VAL A 72 7.02 8.54 9.32
CA VAL A 72 7.79 9.27 8.31
C VAL A 72 9.17 9.64 8.85
N THR A 73 10.20 9.17 8.17
CA THR A 73 11.60 9.53 8.39
C THR A 73 12.24 10.01 7.08
N GLY A 74 13.49 10.47 7.15
CA GLY A 74 14.26 10.75 5.93
C GLY A 74 14.46 9.50 5.06
N GLU A 75 14.61 8.33 5.70
CA GLU A 75 14.76 7.04 5.02
C GLU A 75 13.46 6.59 4.35
N ASP A 76 12.29 6.70 5.03
CA ASP A 76 10.97 6.46 4.41
C ASP A 76 10.83 7.29 3.13
N LYS A 77 11.07 8.60 3.22
CA LYS A 77 10.90 9.50 2.09
C LYS A 77 11.77 9.07 0.91
N LYS A 78 13.04 8.73 1.17
CA LYS A 78 13.96 8.29 0.12
C LYS A 78 13.49 7.00 -0.55
N ILE A 79 13.18 5.96 0.23
CA ILE A 79 12.73 4.65 -0.30
C ILE A 79 11.40 4.81 -1.04
N ARG A 80 10.46 5.58 -0.49
CA ARG A 80 9.15 5.81 -1.08
C ARG A 80 9.23 6.60 -2.39
N GLU A 81 10.09 7.61 -2.46
CA GLU A 81 10.34 8.35 -3.71
C GLU A 81 11.07 7.50 -4.76
N GLU A 82 11.95 6.57 -4.34
CA GLU A 82 12.54 5.58 -5.24
C GLU A 82 11.48 4.65 -5.82
N ALA A 83 10.58 4.12 -4.98
CA ALA A 83 9.48 3.27 -5.42
C ALA A 83 8.50 4.01 -6.36
N ASP A 84 8.20 5.28 -6.10
CA ASP A 84 7.25 6.08 -6.88
C ASP A 84 7.78 6.47 -8.28
N ARG A 85 9.08 6.28 -8.54
CA ARG A 85 9.71 6.52 -9.85
C ARG A 85 9.63 5.33 -10.80
N GLU A 86 9.26 4.15 -10.31
CA GLU A 86 9.10 2.97 -11.16
C GLU A 86 7.80 3.11 -11.96
N GLU A 87 7.91 3.18 -13.29
CA GLU A 87 6.74 3.37 -14.17
C GLU A 87 5.73 2.22 -14.03
N HIS A 88 4.48 2.55 -13.73
CA HIS A 88 3.37 1.62 -13.74
C HIS A 88 2.65 1.65 -15.09
N THR A 89 2.55 0.50 -15.75
CA THR A 89 1.60 0.30 -16.85
C THR A 89 0.29 -0.23 -16.25
N TYR A 90 -0.78 0.56 -16.35
CA TYR A 90 -2.12 0.18 -15.88
C TYR A 90 -2.85 -0.73 -16.88
#